data_AF-A0A9D8QZC3-F1
#
_entry.id   AF-A0A9D8QZC3-F1
#
_cell.length_a   1.000
_cell.length_b   1.000
_cell.length_c   1.000
_cell.angle_alpha   90.00
_cell.angle_beta   90.00
_cell.angle_gamma   90.00
#
_symmetry.space_group_name_H-M   'P 1'
#
loop_
_entity.id
_entity.type
_entity.pdbx_description
1 polymer ?
#
loop_
_entity_poly.entity_id
_entity_poly.type
_entity_poly.pdbx_seq_one_letter_code
_entity_poly.pdbx_strand_id
1 'polypeptide(L)'
;MDSLETNETTALEQSSEITNEQVSEPEVEQVVEPATEPEVENEVEEASEPEQEIVQQIFKTKEEVVARVQEIAQSGEAGDKTELNLLKQLFYKFHNAEVQEAYNAYLEAGGEEGKFTPEIDAAEPAFREAMQTIRDRRAAIQETLEKQKQDNLKRKLEILERIQQLASTPEEANKNFDEFKALQNEWKEIKAVPAERATELWKNYQLYVE
;
A
#
# COMPACT_ATOMS: atom_id res chain seq x y z
N MET A 1 53.88 7.58 9.50
CA MET A 1 52.98 7.97 8.41
C MET A 1 53.47 7.19 7.21
N ASP A 2 52.87 6.02 7.02
CA ASP A 2 51.96 5.73 5.88
C ASP A 2 52.77 5.33 4.65
N SER A 3 52.47 4.28 3.90
CA SER A 3 51.54 3.16 4.01
C SER A 3 52.00 2.15 2.95
N LEU A 4 51.44 0.95 3.02
CA LEU A 4 51.77 -0.27 2.27
C LEU A 4 51.63 -0.11 0.74
N GLU A 5 52.43 -0.86 -0.03
CA GLU A 5 52.03 -1.37 -1.34
C GLU A 5 52.57 -2.81 -1.56
N THR A 6 51.65 -3.66 -1.99
CA THR A 6 51.71 -5.12 -2.11
C THR A 6 52.29 -5.58 -3.44
N ASN A 7 53.03 -6.69 -3.40
CA ASN A 7 53.53 -7.45 -4.55
C ASN A 7 52.40 -8.22 -5.27
N GLU A 8 52.40 -8.21 -6.60
CA GLU A 8 51.74 -9.24 -7.43
C GLU A 8 52.78 -9.97 -8.29
N THR A 9 52.70 -11.30 -8.25
CA THR A 9 53.63 -12.25 -8.86
C THR A 9 53.03 -12.87 -10.12
N THR A 10 53.77 -12.68 -11.21
CA THR A 10 54.00 -13.49 -12.41
C THR A 10 53.46 -14.93 -12.49
N ALA A 11 52.67 -15.15 -13.55
CA ALA A 11 52.65 -16.19 -14.61
C ALA A 11 53.25 -17.60 -14.40
N LEU A 12 52.57 -18.61 -14.99
CA LEU A 12 53.07 -19.67 -15.92
C LEU A 12 51.91 -20.66 -16.24
N GLU A 13 51.40 -20.70 -17.49
CA GLU A 13 51.69 -21.68 -18.57
C GLU A 13 50.88 -23.00 -18.46
N GLN A 14 49.91 -23.24 -19.36
CA GLN A 14 49.98 -24.08 -20.60
C GLN A 14 49.98 -25.61 -20.30
N SER A 15 49.34 -26.54 -21.00
CA SER A 15 48.71 -26.63 -22.34
C SER A 15 48.14 -28.05 -22.53
N SER A 16 47.09 -28.22 -23.33
CA SER A 16 46.94 -29.27 -24.39
C SER A 16 45.47 -29.26 -24.87
N GLU A 17 45.16 -28.56 -25.97
CA GLU A 17 44.92 -29.13 -27.32
C GLU A 17 43.79 -30.18 -27.38
N ILE A 18 42.72 -29.88 -28.13
CA ILE A 18 42.38 -30.56 -29.39
C ILE A 18 41.32 -29.74 -30.16
N THR A 19 41.65 -29.56 -31.42
CA THR A 19 40.98 -28.99 -32.61
C THR A 19 39.61 -29.62 -32.89
N ASN A 20 38.60 -28.80 -33.25
CA ASN A 20 37.97 -28.86 -34.57
C ASN A 20 37.04 -27.67 -34.81
N GLU A 21 37.19 -27.08 -35.98
CA GLU A 21 36.52 -25.92 -36.53
C GLU A 21 35.26 -26.37 -37.29
N GLN A 22 34.08 -25.81 -37.03
CA GLN A 22 33.13 -25.39 -38.07
C GLN A 22 32.09 -24.41 -37.49
N VAL A 23 31.86 -23.37 -38.29
CA VAL A 23 31.15 -22.13 -38.03
C VAL A 23 29.63 -22.30 -38.18
N SER A 24 28.88 -21.74 -37.23
CA SER A 24 27.57 -21.12 -37.47
C SER A 24 27.36 -19.99 -36.45
N GLU A 25 27.00 -18.81 -36.93
CA GLU A 25 26.77 -17.57 -36.17
C GLU A 25 25.75 -17.71 -35.02
N PRO A 26 25.81 -16.86 -33.98
CA PRO A 26 24.93 -16.95 -32.81
C PRO A 26 23.61 -16.22 -33.06
N GLU A 27 22.50 -16.95 -33.03
CA GLU A 27 21.17 -16.38 -32.82
C GLU A 27 20.98 -16.12 -31.32
N VAL A 28 20.79 -14.85 -30.96
CA VAL A 28 20.58 -14.41 -29.58
C VAL A 28 19.14 -14.72 -29.20
N GLU A 29 18.91 -15.90 -28.63
CA GLU A 29 17.65 -16.23 -27.97
C GLU A 29 17.74 -15.79 -26.51
N GLN A 30 17.15 -14.63 -26.21
CA GLN A 30 17.00 -14.17 -24.84
C GLN A 30 16.04 -15.10 -24.09
N VAL A 31 16.62 -15.79 -23.12
CA VAL A 31 15.94 -16.45 -22.01
C VAL A 31 15.09 -15.39 -21.29
N VAL A 32 13.77 -15.57 -21.29
CA VAL A 32 12.89 -14.92 -20.32
C VAL A 32 12.14 -16.01 -19.59
N GLU A 33 12.56 -16.23 -18.34
CA GLU A 33 11.87 -17.05 -17.35
C GLU A 33 10.44 -16.52 -17.13
N PRO A 34 9.40 -17.37 -17.10
CA PRO A 34 8.14 -17.00 -16.49
C PRO A 34 8.10 -17.59 -15.08
N ALA A 35 8.43 -16.78 -14.08
CA ALA A 35 8.03 -17.04 -12.70
C ALA A 35 7.98 -15.72 -11.93
N THR A 36 6.79 -15.16 -11.77
CA THR A 36 6.36 -14.52 -10.52
C THR A 36 4.86 -14.23 -10.60
N GLU A 37 4.07 -15.27 -10.29
CA GLU A 37 2.82 -15.06 -9.56
C GLU A 37 3.16 -14.32 -8.25
N PRO A 38 2.44 -13.25 -7.88
CA PRO A 38 2.29 -12.95 -6.47
C PRO A 38 1.14 -13.80 -5.93
N GLU A 39 1.50 -14.66 -4.98
CA GLU A 39 0.60 -15.41 -4.09
C GLU A 39 -0.61 -14.56 -3.70
N VAL A 40 -1.78 -15.11 -4.01
CA VAL A 40 -3.07 -14.63 -3.50
C VAL A 40 -3.12 -15.03 -2.03
N GLU A 41 -2.73 -14.12 -1.14
CA GLU A 41 -3.04 -14.24 0.28
C GLU A 41 -4.56 -14.19 0.43
N ASN A 42 -5.13 -15.38 0.63
CA ASN A 42 -6.53 -15.62 0.95
C ASN A 42 -6.86 -14.99 2.31
N GLU A 43 -7.44 -13.79 2.29
CA GLU A 43 -8.48 -13.40 3.23
C GLU A 43 -9.78 -13.26 2.46
N VAL A 44 -10.43 -14.40 2.23
CA VAL A 44 -11.82 -14.45 1.78
C VAL A 44 -12.67 -14.21 3.02
N GLU A 45 -13.07 -12.96 3.26
CA GLU A 45 -14.28 -12.72 4.05
C GLU A 45 -15.44 -13.33 3.25
N GLU A 46 -15.96 -14.44 3.77
CA GLU A 46 -17.03 -15.22 3.17
C GLU A 46 -18.34 -14.41 3.23
N ALA A 47 -18.52 -13.49 2.27
CA ALA A 47 -19.78 -12.79 2.07
C ALA A 47 -20.84 -13.78 1.59
N SER A 48 -22.04 -13.69 2.16
CA SER A 48 -23.13 -14.63 1.92
C SER A 48 -23.61 -14.61 0.45
N GLU A 49 -24.05 -15.75 -0.10
CA GLU A 49 -24.64 -15.86 -1.45
C GLU A 49 -25.66 -14.73 -1.78
N PRO A 50 -26.60 -14.33 -0.89
CA PRO A 50 -27.52 -13.22 -1.18
C PRO A 50 -26.83 -11.85 -1.26
N GLU A 51 -25.76 -11.58 -0.51
CA GLU A 51 -24.98 -10.34 -0.65
C GLU A 51 -24.21 -10.31 -1.96
N GLN A 52 -23.65 -11.44 -2.40
CA GLN A 52 -22.96 -11.54 -3.68
C GLN A 52 -23.91 -11.32 -4.87
N GLU A 53 -25.15 -11.83 -4.80
CA GLU A 53 -26.19 -11.59 -5.82
C GLU A 53 -26.66 -10.13 -5.85
N ILE A 54 -26.88 -9.50 -4.69
CA ILE A 54 -27.30 -8.08 -4.60
C ILE A 54 -26.22 -7.17 -5.21
N VAL A 55 -24.95 -7.49 -4.98
CA VAL A 55 -23.82 -6.69 -5.42
C VAL A 55 -23.54 -6.87 -6.92
N GLN A 56 -23.72 -8.07 -7.48
CA GLN A 56 -23.71 -8.30 -8.93
C GLN A 56 -24.88 -7.60 -9.66
N GLN A 57 -25.97 -7.26 -8.97
CA GLN A 57 -27.09 -6.53 -9.56
C GLN A 57 -26.86 -5.01 -9.70
N ILE A 58 -25.81 -4.44 -9.09
CA ILE A 58 -25.58 -2.99 -9.09
C ILE A 58 -24.80 -2.54 -10.34
N PHE A 59 -23.80 -3.30 -10.79
CA PHE A 59 -23.00 -2.97 -11.98
C PHE A 59 -23.10 -4.11 -13.00
N LYS A 60 -23.65 -3.80 -14.17
CA LYS A 60 -23.94 -4.77 -15.24
C LYS A 60 -22.95 -4.70 -16.38
N THR A 61 -22.20 -3.59 -16.47
CA THR A 61 -21.26 -3.33 -17.55
C THR A 61 -19.92 -2.87 -17.03
N LYS A 62 -18.87 -3.05 -17.84
CA LYS A 62 -17.52 -2.57 -17.54
C LYS A 62 -17.49 -1.04 -17.40
N GLU A 63 -18.25 -0.33 -18.22
CA GLU A 63 -18.34 1.13 -18.23
C GLU A 63 -18.92 1.67 -16.92
N GLU A 64 -19.95 1.02 -16.36
CA GLU A 64 -20.53 1.39 -15.07
C GLU A 64 -19.52 1.22 -13.93
N VAL A 65 -18.70 0.16 -13.96
CA VAL A 65 -17.63 -0.06 -12.99
C VAL A 65 -16.58 1.05 -13.06
N VAL A 66 -16.14 1.41 -14.28
CA VAL A 66 -15.16 2.49 -14.47
C VAL A 66 -15.74 3.84 -14.01
N ALA A 67 -16.98 4.14 -14.36
CA ALA A 67 -17.66 5.35 -13.93
C ALA A 67 -17.73 5.46 -12.39
N ARG A 68 -18.03 4.35 -11.70
CA ARG A 68 -18.07 4.33 -10.24
C ARG A 68 -16.71 4.59 -9.60
N VAL A 69 -15.64 3.94 -10.08
CA VAL A 69 -14.29 4.19 -9.54
C VAL A 69 -13.88 5.64 -9.81
N GLN A 70 -14.22 6.20 -10.97
CA GLN A 70 -13.96 7.61 -11.27
C GLN A 70 -14.74 8.55 -10.36
N GLU A 71 -15.99 8.25 -10.03
CA GLU A 71 -16.81 9.02 -9.09
C GLU A 71 -16.14 9.07 -7.70
N ILE A 72 -15.69 7.91 -7.18
CA ILE A 72 -14.98 7.83 -5.90
C ILE A 72 -13.63 8.58 -5.97
N ALA A 73 -12.92 8.48 -7.10
CA ALA A 73 -11.68 9.21 -7.29
C ALA A 73 -11.92 10.73 -7.27
N GLN A 74 -13.01 11.22 -7.86
CA GLN A 74 -13.36 12.64 -7.96
C GLN A 74 -14.01 13.21 -6.70
N SER A 75 -14.71 12.39 -5.90
CA SER A 75 -15.34 12.84 -4.65
C SER A 75 -14.35 13.35 -3.61
N GLY A 76 -13.07 12.97 -3.73
CA GLY A 76 -12.04 13.30 -2.75
C GLY A 76 -12.11 12.41 -1.50
N GLU A 77 -12.97 11.39 -1.50
CA GLU A 77 -13.09 10.45 -0.39
C GLU A 77 -12.10 9.29 -0.55
N ALA A 78 -11.86 8.57 0.56
CA ALA A 78 -10.98 7.41 0.61
C ALA A 78 -11.58 6.15 -0.07
N GLY A 79 -12.90 6.15 -0.33
CA GLY A 79 -13.65 5.00 -0.79
C GLY A 79 -13.73 3.87 0.25
N ASP A 80 -14.78 3.05 0.16
CA ASP A 80 -14.86 1.84 0.98
C ASP A 80 -13.93 0.73 0.44
N LYS A 81 -13.22 0.01 1.33
CA LYS A 81 -12.24 -1.00 0.89
C LYS A 81 -12.93 -2.17 0.17
N THR A 82 -14.08 -2.59 0.68
CA THR A 82 -14.84 -3.72 0.14
C THR A 82 -15.43 -3.36 -1.22
N GLU A 83 -15.99 -2.17 -1.36
CA GLU A 83 -16.45 -1.64 -2.64
C GLU A 83 -15.33 -1.58 -3.68
N LEU A 84 -14.15 -1.05 -3.33
CA LEU A 84 -13.01 -0.96 -4.26
C LEU A 84 -12.50 -2.34 -4.72
N ASN A 85 -12.47 -3.33 -3.81
CA ASN A 85 -12.09 -4.69 -4.15
C ASN A 85 -13.09 -5.34 -5.12
N LEU A 86 -14.39 -5.15 -4.85
CA LEU A 86 -15.44 -5.59 -5.74
C LEU A 86 -15.32 -4.96 -7.13
N LEU A 87 -15.17 -3.63 -7.21
CA LEU A 87 -15.07 -2.93 -8.49
C LEU A 87 -13.89 -3.46 -9.32
N LYS A 88 -12.76 -3.77 -8.68
CA LYS A 88 -11.63 -4.45 -9.32
C LYS A 88 -11.98 -5.84 -9.84
N GLN A 89 -12.66 -6.66 -9.04
CA GLN A 89 -13.10 -7.99 -9.47
C GLN A 89 -14.06 -7.92 -10.67
N LEU A 90 -15.05 -7.02 -10.60
CA LEU A 90 -16.04 -6.85 -11.67
C LEU A 90 -15.41 -6.34 -12.97
N PHE A 91 -14.46 -5.39 -12.89
CA PHE A 91 -13.76 -4.88 -14.07
C PHE A 91 -13.10 -6.01 -14.87
N TYR A 92 -12.27 -6.84 -14.21
CA TYR A 92 -11.58 -7.94 -14.89
C TYR A 92 -12.52 -9.09 -15.26
N LYS A 93 -13.61 -9.33 -14.51
CA LYS A 93 -14.65 -10.29 -14.89
C LYS A 93 -15.29 -9.92 -16.22
N PHE A 94 -15.68 -8.64 -16.40
CA PHE A 94 -16.26 -8.17 -17.65
C PHE A 94 -15.24 -8.16 -18.79
N HIS A 95 -14.04 -7.65 -18.56
CA HIS A 95 -12.96 -7.65 -19.56
C HIS A 95 -12.66 -9.07 -20.07
N ASN A 96 -12.50 -10.04 -19.16
CA ASN A 96 -12.20 -11.42 -19.55
C ASN A 96 -13.37 -12.07 -20.32
N ALA A 97 -14.61 -11.72 -19.99
CA ALA A 97 -15.77 -12.21 -20.73
C ALA A 97 -15.81 -11.65 -22.17
N GLU A 98 -15.51 -10.35 -22.34
CA GLU A 98 -15.41 -9.71 -23.67
C GLU A 98 -14.29 -10.32 -24.51
N VAL A 99 -13.11 -10.54 -23.92
CA VAL A 99 -11.98 -11.20 -24.60
C VAL A 99 -12.34 -12.63 -25.02
N GLN A 100 -13.05 -13.37 -24.16
CA GLN A 100 -13.49 -14.72 -24.48
C GLN A 100 -14.54 -14.73 -25.61
N GLU A 101 -15.47 -13.78 -25.61
CA GLU A 101 -16.46 -13.62 -26.69
C GLU A 101 -15.77 -13.27 -28.02
N ALA A 102 -14.80 -12.36 -27.99
CA ALA A 102 -13.98 -12.01 -29.15
C ALA A 102 -13.18 -13.21 -29.67
N TYR A 103 -12.62 -14.03 -28.77
CA TYR A 103 -11.92 -15.26 -29.14
C TYR A 103 -12.86 -16.26 -29.82
N ASN A 104 -14.04 -16.49 -29.26
CA ASN A 104 -15.04 -17.40 -29.83
C ASN A 104 -15.49 -16.91 -31.22
N ALA A 105 -15.77 -15.61 -31.37
CA ALA A 105 -16.14 -15.01 -32.65
C ALA A 105 -15.01 -15.11 -33.69
N TYR A 106 -13.74 -14.98 -33.28
CA TYR A 106 -12.58 -15.18 -34.14
C TYR A 106 -12.50 -16.63 -34.67
N LEU A 107 -12.72 -17.63 -33.81
CA LEU A 107 -12.74 -19.03 -34.23
C LEU A 107 -13.92 -19.32 -35.17
N GLU A 108 -15.11 -18.79 -34.90
CA GLU A 108 -16.29 -18.94 -35.77
C GLU A 108 -16.10 -18.31 -37.15
N ALA A 109 -15.34 -17.22 -37.22
CA ALA A 109 -14.95 -16.57 -38.48
C ALA A 109 -13.87 -17.35 -39.28
N GLY A 110 -13.42 -18.52 -38.78
CA GLY A 110 -12.40 -19.35 -39.42
C GLY A 110 -10.96 -18.98 -39.03
N GLY A 111 -10.78 -18.25 -37.91
CA GLY A 111 -9.48 -17.94 -37.35
C GLY A 111 -8.71 -19.19 -36.90
N GLU A 112 -7.38 -19.14 -37.02
CA GLU A 112 -6.50 -20.22 -36.55
C GLU A 112 -6.31 -20.17 -35.03
N GLU A 113 -6.51 -21.32 -34.37
CA GLU A 113 -6.24 -21.50 -32.95
C GLU A 113 -4.79 -21.12 -32.60
N GLY A 114 -4.61 -20.41 -31.49
CA GLY A 114 -3.29 -19.94 -31.04
C GLY A 114 -2.76 -18.67 -31.73
N LYS A 115 -3.45 -18.14 -32.77
CA LYS A 115 -3.10 -16.85 -33.39
C LYS A 115 -3.96 -15.67 -32.94
N PHE A 116 -4.92 -15.90 -32.05
CA PHE A 116 -5.73 -14.81 -31.50
C PHE A 116 -4.87 -13.90 -30.61
N THR A 117 -5.03 -12.58 -30.82
CA THR A 117 -4.41 -11.56 -29.97
C THR A 117 -5.53 -10.70 -29.39
N PRO A 118 -5.71 -10.65 -28.05
CA PRO A 118 -6.69 -9.78 -27.42
C PRO A 118 -6.45 -8.30 -27.77
N GLU A 119 -7.51 -7.55 -27.97
CA GLU A 119 -7.41 -6.09 -28.09
C GLU A 119 -7.04 -5.46 -26.74
N ILE A 120 -6.24 -4.39 -26.79
CA ILE A 120 -5.91 -3.62 -25.59
C ILE A 120 -7.17 -2.87 -25.13
N ASP A 121 -7.52 -3.03 -23.85
CA ASP A 121 -8.69 -2.38 -23.27
C ASP A 121 -8.48 -0.86 -23.15
N ALA A 122 -9.28 -0.08 -23.88
CA ALA A 122 -9.21 1.38 -23.84
C ALA A 122 -9.66 1.99 -22.49
N ALA A 123 -10.47 1.27 -21.70
CA ALA A 123 -10.97 1.72 -20.41
C ALA A 123 -10.05 1.34 -19.24
N GLU A 124 -9.17 0.35 -19.43
CA GLU A 124 -8.24 -0.11 -18.38
C GLU A 124 -7.32 0.99 -17.86
N PRO A 125 -6.66 1.84 -18.69
CA PRO A 125 -5.81 2.90 -18.17
C PRO A 125 -6.57 3.85 -17.24
N ALA A 126 -7.78 4.24 -17.62
CA ALA A 126 -8.63 5.13 -16.82
C ALA A 126 -9.07 4.47 -15.50
N PHE A 127 -9.40 3.17 -15.55
CA PHE A 127 -9.71 2.39 -14.34
C PHE A 127 -8.51 2.33 -13.39
N ARG A 128 -7.32 1.98 -13.91
CA ARG A 128 -6.08 1.87 -13.13
C ARG A 128 -5.68 3.20 -12.50
N GLU A 129 -5.76 4.29 -13.25
CA GLU A 129 -5.46 5.65 -12.76
C GLU A 129 -6.40 6.07 -11.63
N ALA A 130 -7.70 5.82 -11.78
CA ALA A 130 -8.68 6.15 -10.75
C ALA A 130 -8.46 5.32 -9.47
N MET A 131 -8.20 4.00 -9.61
CA MET A 131 -7.82 3.14 -8.47
C MET A 131 -6.53 3.59 -7.79
N GLN A 132 -5.53 4.03 -8.56
CA GLN A 132 -4.27 4.57 -8.03
C GLN A 132 -4.51 5.83 -7.23
N THR A 133 -5.27 6.78 -7.77
CA THR A 133 -5.63 8.04 -7.11
C THR A 133 -6.27 7.80 -5.75
N ILE A 134 -7.20 6.84 -5.68
CA ILE A 134 -7.89 6.49 -4.43
C ILE A 134 -6.90 5.86 -3.44
N ARG A 135 -6.02 4.96 -3.90
CA ARG A 135 -5.00 4.32 -3.06
C ARG A 135 -4.05 5.35 -2.44
N ASP A 136 -3.54 6.28 -3.25
CA ASP A 136 -2.60 7.30 -2.79
C ASP A 136 -3.25 8.22 -1.77
N ARG A 137 -4.53 8.56 -1.97
CA ARG A 137 -5.31 9.33 -1.01
C ARG A 137 -5.47 8.61 0.32
N ARG A 138 -5.80 7.32 0.30
CA ARG A 138 -5.90 6.49 1.52
C ARG A 138 -4.58 6.48 2.29
N ALA A 139 -3.46 6.32 1.57
CA ALA A 139 -2.14 6.37 2.17
C ALA A 139 -1.84 7.73 2.82
N ALA A 140 -2.14 8.83 2.13
CA ALA A 140 -1.93 10.18 2.64
C ALA A 140 -2.79 10.49 3.89
N ILE A 141 -4.05 10.04 3.92
CA ILE A 141 -4.92 10.16 5.10
C ILE A 141 -4.33 9.39 6.28
N GLN A 142 -3.89 8.15 6.04
CA GLN A 142 -3.30 7.33 7.08
C GLN A 142 -2.01 7.93 7.64
N GLU A 143 -1.13 8.44 6.76
CA GLU A 143 0.10 9.13 7.16
C GLU A 143 -0.21 10.37 8.00
N THR A 144 -1.20 11.17 7.59
CA THR A 144 -1.62 12.36 8.33
C THR A 144 -2.16 12.01 9.72
N LEU A 145 -3.00 10.98 9.82
CA LEU A 145 -3.54 10.49 11.09
C LEU A 145 -2.43 9.97 12.01
N GLU A 146 -1.46 9.24 11.46
CA GLU A 146 -0.34 8.73 12.25
C GLU A 146 0.55 9.86 12.74
N LYS A 147 0.89 10.82 11.87
CA LYS A 147 1.62 12.03 12.26
C LYS A 147 0.90 12.79 13.37
N GLN A 148 -0.42 12.99 13.25
CA GLN A 148 -1.23 13.65 14.28
C GLN A 148 -1.16 12.91 15.62
N LYS A 149 -1.22 11.58 15.62
CA LYS A 149 -1.05 10.78 16.86
C LYS A 149 0.34 10.97 17.46
N GLN A 150 1.39 10.99 16.65
CA GLN A 150 2.76 11.21 17.13
C GLN A 150 2.95 12.62 17.70
N ASP A 151 2.42 13.64 17.05
CA ASP A 151 2.44 15.03 17.54
C ASP A 151 1.66 15.16 18.86
N ASN A 152 0.50 14.51 18.96
CA ASN A 152 -0.29 14.46 20.20
C ASN A 152 0.45 13.72 21.33
N LEU A 153 1.15 12.63 21.02
CA LEU A 153 1.98 11.91 21.98
C LEU A 153 3.09 12.81 22.51
N LYS A 154 3.82 13.47 21.61
CA LYS A 154 4.87 14.42 21.99
C LYS A 154 4.31 15.50 22.91
N ARG A 155 3.17 16.09 22.53
CA ARG A 155 2.54 17.15 23.33
C ARG A 155 2.12 16.65 24.71
N LYS A 156 1.57 15.44 24.82
CA LYS A 156 1.24 14.83 26.10
C LYS A 156 2.47 14.61 26.98
N LEU A 157 3.59 14.17 26.41
CA LEU A 157 4.84 14.03 27.16
C LEU A 157 5.35 15.37 27.68
N GLU A 158 5.31 16.43 26.88
CA GLU A 158 5.65 17.79 27.30
C GLU A 158 4.74 18.29 28.45
N ILE A 159 3.44 18.01 28.37
CA ILE A 159 2.49 18.34 29.44
C ILE A 159 2.86 17.62 30.74
N LEU A 160 3.19 16.32 30.69
CA LEU A 160 3.59 15.55 31.87
C LEU A 160 4.85 16.10 32.52
N GLU A 161 5.89 16.38 31.72
CA GLU A 161 7.13 16.98 32.20
C GLU A 161 6.86 18.33 32.87
N ARG A 162 6.02 19.16 32.24
CA ARG A 162 5.67 20.47 32.81
C ARG A 162 4.88 20.34 34.10
N ILE A 163 3.90 19.45 34.17
CA ILE A 163 3.14 19.17 35.40
C ILE A 163 4.10 18.72 36.52
N GLN A 164 5.03 17.82 36.22
CA GLN A 164 6.02 17.33 37.20
C GLN A 164 6.90 18.48 37.74
N GLN A 165 7.35 19.39 36.86
CA GLN A 165 8.11 20.57 37.28
C GLN A 165 7.28 21.49 38.19
N LEU A 166 6.02 21.75 37.84
CA LEU A 166 5.13 22.61 38.63
C LEU A 166 4.79 22.02 40.01
N ALA A 167 4.78 20.70 40.13
CA ALA A 167 4.52 19.98 41.38
C ALA A 167 5.79 19.74 42.23
N SER A 168 6.95 20.25 41.82
CA SER A 168 8.24 19.97 42.49
C SER A 168 8.37 20.61 43.87
N THR A 169 7.71 21.75 44.13
CA THR A 169 7.70 22.41 45.45
C THR A 169 6.32 22.98 45.82
N PRO A 170 5.97 23.06 47.12
CA PRO A 170 4.68 23.63 47.56
C PRO A 170 4.46 25.11 47.18
N GLU A 171 5.53 25.89 47.07
CA GLU A 171 5.48 27.31 46.68
C GLU A 171 5.24 27.48 45.16
N GLU A 172 5.82 26.62 44.33
CA GLU A 172 5.57 26.59 42.88
C GLU A 172 4.16 26.07 42.55
N ALA A 173 3.67 25.09 43.30
CA ALA A 173 2.32 24.55 43.11
C ALA A 173 1.22 25.61 43.31
N ASN A 174 1.35 26.46 44.34
CA ASN A 174 0.40 27.55 44.59
C ASN A 174 0.50 28.68 43.56
N LYS A 175 1.71 28.99 43.08
CA LYS A 175 1.94 30.07 42.11
C LYS A 175 1.47 29.72 40.69
N ASN A 176 1.56 28.44 40.31
CA ASN A 176 1.30 27.98 38.95
C ASN A 176 -0.01 27.19 38.82
N PHE A 177 -0.94 27.36 39.77
CA PHE A 177 -2.21 26.63 39.79
C PHE A 177 -3.01 26.81 38.49
N ASP A 178 -3.05 28.02 37.94
CA ASP A 178 -3.76 28.32 36.69
C ASP A 178 -3.11 27.62 35.48
N GLU A 179 -1.77 27.58 35.44
CA GLU A 179 -1.01 26.87 34.41
C GLU A 179 -1.25 25.36 34.50
N PHE A 180 -1.21 24.81 35.71
CA PHE A 180 -1.54 23.40 35.95
C PHE A 180 -2.96 23.06 35.48
N LYS A 181 -3.95 23.90 35.78
CA LYS A 181 -5.33 23.70 35.29
C LYS A 181 -5.43 23.77 33.76
N ALA A 182 -4.72 24.70 33.13
CA ALA A 182 -4.65 24.77 31.67
C ALA A 182 -4.06 23.49 31.07
N LEU A 183 -2.95 22.99 31.62
CA LEU A 183 -2.30 21.75 31.20
C LEU A 183 -3.19 20.52 31.39
N GLN A 184 -3.95 20.45 32.50
CA GLN A 184 -4.94 19.38 32.72
C GLN A 184 -6.07 19.40 31.68
N ASN A 185 -6.52 20.59 31.27
CA ASN A 185 -7.56 20.72 30.26
C ASN A 185 -7.03 20.31 28.88
N GLU A 186 -5.84 20.80 28.51
CA GLU A 186 -5.18 20.43 27.26
C GLU A 186 -4.94 18.92 27.17
N TRP A 187 -4.48 18.29 28.26
CA TRP A 187 -4.32 16.83 28.34
C TRP A 187 -5.60 16.07 27.99
N LYS A 188 -6.77 16.57 28.44
CA LYS A 188 -8.09 15.96 28.20
C LYS A 188 -8.60 16.22 26.79
N GLU A 189 -8.25 17.35 26.19
CA GLU A 189 -8.62 17.69 24.81
C GLU A 189 -7.87 16.81 23.80
N ILE A 190 -6.60 16.48 24.08
CA ILE A 190 -5.81 15.57 23.25
C ILE A 190 -6.29 14.12 23.48
N LYS A 191 -6.99 13.56 22.49
CA LYS A 191 -7.56 12.19 22.57
C LYS A 191 -6.78 11.14 21.79
N ALA A 192 -6.36 11.45 20.56
CA ALA A 192 -5.75 10.49 19.66
C ALA A 192 -4.23 10.38 19.90
N VAL A 193 -3.77 9.25 20.42
CA VAL A 193 -2.34 8.93 20.59
C VAL A 193 -2.07 7.49 20.11
N PRO A 194 -0.82 7.09 19.87
CA PRO A 194 -0.50 5.70 19.55
C PRO A 194 -0.96 4.78 20.69
N ALA A 195 -1.69 3.72 20.34
CA ALA A 195 -2.33 2.83 21.32
C ALA A 195 -1.31 2.21 22.30
N GLU A 196 -0.12 1.88 21.79
CA GLU A 196 1.01 1.34 22.55
C GLU A 196 1.48 2.26 23.69
N ARG A 197 1.28 3.58 23.56
CA ARG A 197 1.71 4.59 24.54
C ARG A 197 0.59 5.07 25.44
N ALA A 198 -0.67 4.77 25.11
CA ALA A 198 -1.83 5.30 25.82
C ALA A 198 -1.86 4.89 27.30
N THR A 199 -1.58 3.62 27.61
CA THR A 199 -1.59 3.11 28.99
C THR A 199 -0.48 3.71 29.86
N GLU A 200 0.73 3.83 29.30
CA GLU A 200 1.88 4.43 29.99
C GLU A 200 1.63 5.91 30.29
N LEU A 201 1.18 6.67 29.29
CA LEU A 201 0.81 8.08 29.43
C LEU A 201 -0.22 8.30 30.54
N TRP A 202 -1.26 7.47 30.59
CA TRP A 202 -2.31 7.60 31.61
C TRP A 202 -1.77 7.36 33.03
N LYS A 203 -0.93 6.33 33.23
CA LYS A 203 -0.32 6.03 34.53
C LYS A 203 0.57 7.19 35.01
N ASN A 204 1.40 7.73 34.12
CA ASN A 204 2.27 8.86 34.46
C ASN A 204 1.45 10.12 34.81
N TYR A 205 0.36 10.36 34.07
CA TYR A 205 -0.54 11.48 34.36
C TYR A 205 -1.18 11.37 35.75
N GLN A 206 -1.69 10.18 36.10
CA GLN A 206 -2.25 9.95 37.44
C GLN A 206 -1.21 10.20 38.53
N LEU A 207 0.02 9.68 38.36
CA LEU A 207 1.10 9.84 39.33
C LEU A 207 1.47 11.29 39.61
N TYR A 208 1.42 12.17 38.60
CA TYR A 208 1.81 13.58 38.77
C TYR A 208 0.65 14.51 39.17
N VAL A 209 -0.57 14.01 39.15
CA VAL A 209 -1.78 14.80 39.43
C VAL A 209 -2.42 14.42 40.77
N GLU A 210 -2.21 13.20 41.24
CA GLU A 210 -2.60 12.70 42.57
C GLU A 210 -1.58 13.10 43.65
#